data_AF-A0A930REG1-F1
#
_entry.id   AF-A0A930REG1-F1
#
_cell.length_a   1.000
_cell.length_b   1.000
_cell.length_c   1.000
_cell.angle_alpha   90.00
_cell.angle_beta   90.00
_cell.angle_gamma   90.00
#
_symmetry.space_group_name_H-M   'P 1'
#
loop_
_entity.id
_entity.type
_entity.pdbx_description
1 polymer ?
#
loop_
_entity_poly.entity_id
_entity_poly.type
_entity_poly.pdbx_seq_one_letter_code
_entity_poly.pdbx_strand_id
1 'polypeptide(L)'
;MSYVIYPLHFETAVHFGQPGRGGRLDEACMEYPADALFGALCAELAVAGEEESLVRLAEEVERGDLRLSDLLPWQSRKSDGAMTLFLPRPVLRVERKEREQREDYQTTCANATLRKKQKKLKYIRASRMQDYIRAMESGTPFED
;
A
#
# COMPACT_ATOMS: atom_id res chain seq x y z
N MET A 1 -0.09 -13.79 -13.66
CA MET A 1 0.28 -13.93 -12.24
C MET A 1 -1.02 -14.07 -11.45
N SER A 2 -1.13 -15.08 -10.59
CA SER A 2 -2.33 -15.30 -9.77
C SER A 2 -2.10 -14.74 -8.37
N TYR A 3 -3.10 -14.10 -7.80
CA TYR A 3 -3.07 -13.56 -6.44
C TYR A 3 -4.30 -14.05 -5.69
N VAL A 4 -4.14 -14.37 -4.40
CA VAL A 4 -5.26 -14.67 -3.51
C VAL A 4 -5.42 -13.48 -2.55
N ILE A 5 -6.66 -13.01 -2.41
CA ILE A 5 -6.98 -11.88 -1.55
C ILE A 5 -7.63 -12.42 -0.29
N TYR A 6 -7.04 -12.11 0.85
CA TYR A 6 -7.57 -12.43 2.17
C TYR A 6 -8.04 -11.14 2.86
N PRO A 7 -9.33 -10.78 2.76
CA PRO A 7 -9.84 -9.59 3.42
C PRO A 7 -9.97 -9.82 4.92
N LEU A 8 -9.21 -9.08 5.71
CA LEU A 8 -9.35 -9.07 7.16
C LEU A 8 -10.39 -8.04 7.57
N HIS A 9 -11.40 -8.49 8.32
CA HIS A 9 -12.39 -7.64 8.98
C HIS A 9 -12.16 -7.70 10.48
N PHE A 10 -11.87 -6.55 11.08
CA PHE A 10 -11.65 -6.44 12.51
C PHE A 10 -12.95 -5.97 13.17
N GLU A 11 -13.42 -6.72 14.18
CA GLU A 11 -14.62 -6.38 14.95
C GLU A 11 -14.41 -5.17 15.87
N THR A 12 -13.15 -4.91 16.23
CA THR A 12 -12.73 -3.80 17.10
C THR A 12 -11.65 -2.97 16.43
N ALA A 13 -11.39 -1.79 16.99
CA ALA A 13 -10.28 -0.96 16.54
C ALA A 13 -8.95 -1.68 16.78
N VAL A 14 -8.17 -1.84 15.70
CA VAL A 14 -6.84 -2.43 15.76
C VAL A 14 -5.77 -1.37 15.93
N HIS A 15 -4.71 -1.73 16.65
CA HIS A 15 -3.51 -0.92 16.79
C HIS A 15 -2.37 -1.55 15.98
N PHE A 16 -1.98 -0.88 14.89
CA PHE A 16 -0.74 -1.21 14.19
C PHE A 16 0.32 -0.18 14.58
N GLY A 17 1.30 -0.63 15.37
CA GLY A 17 2.44 0.21 15.75
C GLY A 17 3.24 0.63 14.52
N GLN A 18 3.84 1.81 14.57
CA GLN A 18 4.60 2.32 13.43
C GLN A 18 5.84 1.43 13.15
N PRO A 19 6.02 0.93 11.91
CA PRO A 19 7.19 0.13 11.58
C PRO A 19 8.48 0.94 11.65
N GLY A 20 9.44 0.49 12.46
CA GLY A 20 10.73 1.16 12.69
C GLY A 20 11.24 1.04 14.13
N ARG A 21 12.54 1.34 14.33
CA ARG A 21 13.21 1.25 15.64
C ARG A 21 12.65 2.28 16.64
N GLY A 22 11.63 1.89 17.41
CA GLY A 22 11.13 2.66 18.55
C GLY A 22 9.91 3.53 18.28
N GLY A 23 8.96 3.04 17.47
CA GLY A 23 7.63 3.66 17.39
C GLY A 23 6.99 3.75 18.78
N ARG A 24 6.31 4.85 19.05
CA ARG A 24 5.70 5.07 20.37
C ARG A 24 4.37 4.32 20.47
N LEU A 25 3.98 3.91 21.67
CA LEU A 25 2.70 3.23 21.93
C LEU A 25 1.48 4.09 21.56
N ASP A 26 1.63 5.42 21.53
CA ASP A 26 0.60 6.36 21.11
C ASP A 26 0.53 6.58 19.60
N GLU A 27 1.46 6.01 18.81
CA GLU A 27 1.48 6.11 17.36
C GLU A 27 0.83 4.86 16.73
N ALA A 28 -0.26 5.07 16.01
CA ALA A 28 -0.94 4.03 15.24
C ALA A 28 -0.92 4.36 13.75
N CYS A 29 -0.74 3.34 12.91
CA CYS A 29 -0.80 3.47 11.46
C CYS A 29 -1.83 2.50 10.85
N MET A 30 -2.12 2.70 9.56
CA MET A 30 -3.03 1.82 8.79
C MET A 30 -2.26 0.72 8.03
N GLU A 31 -0.93 0.75 8.09
CA GLU A 31 -0.03 -0.11 7.33
C GLU A 31 0.46 -1.19 8.28
N TYR A 32 0.24 -2.46 7.93
CA TYR A 32 0.84 -3.56 8.67
C TYR A 32 1.77 -4.33 7.71
N PRO A 33 3.09 -4.22 7.92
CA PRO A 33 4.09 -4.78 7.00
C PRO A 33 4.02 -6.29 6.81
N ALA A 34 4.45 -6.77 5.65
CA ALA A 34 4.51 -8.19 5.31
C ALA A 34 5.41 -9.01 6.25
N ASP A 35 6.52 -8.44 6.71
CA ASP A 35 7.45 -9.09 7.66
C ASP A 35 6.82 -9.25 9.05
N ALA A 36 6.05 -8.26 9.51
CA ALA A 36 5.27 -8.36 10.73
C ALA A 36 4.19 -9.46 10.61
N LEU A 37 3.51 -9.56 9.46
CA LEU A 37 2.53 -10.63 9.19
C LEU A 37 3.18 -12.00 9.17
N PHE A 38 4.31 -12.13 8.49
CA PHE A 38 5.08 -13.37 8.48
C PHE A 38 5.50 -13.78 9.90
N GLY A 39 6.02 -12.84 10.69
CA GLY A 39 6.38 -13.10 12.09
C GLY A 39 5.19 -13.55 12.95
N ALA A 40 4.02 -12.93 12.76
CA ALA A 40 2.80 -13.34 13.45
C ALA A 40 2.37 -14.76 13.06
N LEU A 41 2.40 -15.11 11.77
CA LEU A 41 2.10 -16.48 11.30
C LEU A 41 3.06 -17.51 11.91
N CYS A 42 4.36 -17.21 11.95
CA CYS A 42 5.35 -18.08 12.57
C CYS A 42 5.11 -18.25 14.07
N ALA A 43 4.74 -17.18 14.79
CA ALA A 43 4.43 -17.24 16.21
C ALA A 43 3.20 -18.11 16.51
N GLU A 44 2.12 -17.95 15.73
CA GLU A 44 0.91 -18.76 15.88
C GLU A 44 1.19 -20.26 15.61
N LEU A 45 1.96 -20.58 14.56
CA LEU A 45 2.36 -21.96 14.27
C LEU A 45 3.23 -22.55 15.39
N ALA A 46 4.17 -21.77 15.93
CA ALA A 46 5.00 -22.22 17.05
C ALA A 46 4.18 -22.50 18.31
N VAL A 47 3.21 -21.63 18.63
CA VAL A 47 2.30 -21.82 19.77
C VAL A 47 1.40 -23.05 19.58
N ALA A 48 0.96 -23.31 18.34
CA ALA A 48 0.18 -24.50 18.00
C ALA A 48 1.00 -25.81 17.99
N GLY A 49 2.33 -25.74 18.09
CA GLY A 49 3.21 -26.91 17.98
C GLY A 49 3.37 -27.45 16.56
N GLU A 50 3.03 -26.65 15.55
CA GLU A 50 3.01 -27.01 14.12
C GLU A 50 4.39 -26.80 13.47
N GLU A 51 5.42 -27.45 14.01
CA GLU A 51 6.83 -27.21 13.63
C GLU A 51 7.11 -27.52 12.16
N GLU A 52 6.54 -28.59 11.61
CA GLU A 52 6.69 -28.95 10.18
C GLU A 52 6.09 -27.86 9.27
N SER A 53 4.91 -27.33 9.62
CA SER A 53 4.26 -26.27 8.85
C SER A 53 5.02 -24.95 8.94
N LEU A 54 5.63 -24.65 10.09
CA LEU A 54 6.49 -23.48 10.28
C LEU A 54 7.72 -23.56 9.38
N VAL A 55 8.43 -24.68 9.40
CA VAL A 55 9.62 -24.89 8.54
C VAL A 55 9.25 -24.78 7.07
N ARG A 56 8.17 -25.45 6.65
CA ARG A 56 7.68 -25.38 5.27
C ARG A 56 7.36 -23.95 4.84
N LEU A 57 6.65 -23.18 5.70
CA LEU A 57 6.32 -21.78 5.43
C LEU A 57 7.58 -20.93 5.23
N ALA A 58 8.58 -21.08 6.10
CA ALA A 58 9.83 -20.35 6.01
C ALA A 58 10.60 -20.67 4.71
N GLU A 59 10.70 -21.95 4.36
CA GLU A 59 11.35 -22.38 3.12
C GLU A 59 10.64 -21.89 1.86
N GLU A 60 9.30 -21.94 1.82
CA GLU A 60 8.52 -21.44 0.68
C GLU A 60 8.71 -19.94 0.45
N VAL A 61 8.77 -19.16 1.54
CA VAL A 61 9.04 -17.72 1.48
C VAL A 61 10.48 -17.44 1.05
N GLU A 62 11.45 -18.21 1.57
CA GLU A 62 12.87 -18.06 1.22
C GLU A 62 13.14 -18.38 -0.26
N ARG A 63 12.53 -19.45 -0.79
CA ARG A 63 12.59 -19.80 -2.22
C ARG A 63 11.83 -18.80 -3.10
N GLY A 64 10.91 -18.02 -2.51
CA GLY A 64 10.08 -17.05 -3.21
C GLY A 64 8.87 -17.66 -3.93
N ASP A 65 8.52 -18.91 -3.59
CA ASP A 65 7.32 -19.61 -4.05
C ASP A 65 6.06 -18.98 -3.45
N LEU A 66 6.16 -18.51 -2.21
CA LEU A 66 5.14 -17.72 -1.53
C LEU A 66 5.64 -16.29 -1.32
N ARG A 67 4.81 -15.32 -1.70
CA ARG A 67 5.07 -13.89 -1.46
C ARG A 67 3.88 -13.25 -0.77
N LEU A 68 4.13 -12.68 0.40
CA LEU A 68 3.16 -11.90 1.15
C LEU A 68 3.30 -10.42 0.77
N SER A 69 2.18 -9.74 0.59
CA SER A 69 2.15 -8.29 0.55
C SER A 69 1.95 -7.72 1.95
N ASP A 70 2.19 -6.43 2.10
CA ASP A 70 1.69 -5.69 3.26
C ASP A 70 0.16 -5.81 3.33
N LEU A 71 -0.40 -5.67 4.54
CA LEU A 71 -1.84 -5.51 4.70
C LEU A 71 -2.23 -4.11 4.24
N LEU A 72 -3.19 -4.07 3.31
CA LEU A 72 -3.62 -2.85 2.65
C LEU A 72 -5.08 -2.55 2.94
N PRO A 73 -5.46 -1.26 2.95
CA PRO A 73 -6.85 -0.87 3.18
C PRO A 73 -7.78 -1.43 2.10
N TRP A 74 -8.97 -1.82 2.53
CA TRP A 74 -10.07 -2.16 1.64
C TRP A 74 -11.37 -1.62 2.23
N GLN A 75 -12.36 -1.40 1.37
CA GLN A 75 -13.69 -0.95 1.79
C GLN A 75 -14.76 -1.81 1.12
N SER A 76 -15.75 -2.24 1.91
CA SER A 76 -16.97 -2.84 1.36
C SER A 76 -17.96 -1.74 0.97
N ARG A 77 -18.48 -1.80 -0.24
CA ARG A 77 -19.58 -0.94 -0.68
C ARG A 77 -20.90 -1.54 -0.22
N LYS A 78 -21.58 -0.86 0.72
CA LYS A 78 -22.84 -1.34 1.32
C LYS A 78 -23.99 -1.54 0.34
N SER A 79 -23.98 -0.87 -0.81
CA SER A 79 -25.09 -0.92 -1.77
C SER A 79 -25.16 -2.21 -2.58
N ASP A 80 -24.01 -2.83 -2.87
CA ASP A 80 -23.91 -3.97 -3.79
C ASP A 80 -22.89 -5.03 -3.35
N GLY A 81 -22.30 -4.86 -2.16
CA GLY A 81 -21.30 -5.77 -1.61
C GLY A 81 -19.95 -5.72 -2.34
N ALA A 82 -19.75 -4.80 -3.27
CA ALA A 82 -18.52 -4.73 -4.04
C ALA A 82 -17.33 -4.31 -3.16
N MET A 83 -16.21 -5.01 -3.31
CA MET A 83 -14.98 -4.68 -2.59
C MET A 83 -14.16 -3.65 -3.36
N THR A 84 -13.79 -2.57 -2.69
CA THR A 84 -12.85 -1.58 -3.20
C THR A 84 -11.50 -1.80 -2.54
N LEU A 85 -10.51 -2.21 -3.33
CA LEU A 85 -9.14 -2.45 -2.88
C LEU A 85 -8.31 -1.19 -3.09
N PHE A 86 -7.44 -0.87 -2.13
CA PHE A 86 -6.52 0.24 -2.21
C PHE A 86 -5.08 -0.28 -2.22
N LEU A 87 -4.25 0.33 -3.06
CA LEU A 87 -2.84 0.03 -3.20
C LEU A 87 -2.01 1.27 -2.84
N PRO A 88 -0.79 1.10 -2.31
CA PRO A 88 0.08 2.23 -2.00
C PRO A 88 0.41 3.00 -3.28
N ARG A 89 0.53 4.33 -3.17
CA ARG A 89 0.92 5.20 -4.29
C ARG A 89 2.31 4.77 -4.79
N PRO A 90 2.47 4.36 -6.06
CA PRO A 90 3.76 3.93 -6.56
C PRO A 90 4.72 5.13 -6.66
N VAL A 91 5.98 4.89 -6.34
CA VAL A 91 7.06 5.86 -6.55
C VAL A 91 7.61 5.66 -7.96
N LEU A 92 7.08 6.42 -8.91
CA LEU A 92 7.50 6.36 -10.31
C LEU A 92 8.67 7.32 -10.56
N ARG A 93 9.68 6.85 -11.28
CA ARG A 93 10.72 7.72 -11.86
C ARG A 93 10.18 8.30 -13.16
N VAL A 94 9.63 9.51 -13.10
CA VAL A 94 9.19 10.22 -14.30
C VAL A 94 10.36 11.01 -14.85
N GLU A 95 10.88 10.60 -16.00
CA GLU A 95 11.87 11.39 -16.75
C GLU A 95 11.16 12.63 -17.29
N ARG A 96 11.55 13.81 -16.80
CA ARG A 96 11.03 15.08 -17.33
C ARG A 96 11.50 15.26 -18.77
N LYS A 97 10.59 15.03 -19.72
CA LYS A 97 10.78 15.49 -21.10
C LYS A 97 10.58 17.01 -21.11
N GLU A 98 11.72 17.69 -21.24
CA GLU A 98 11.89 19.11 -21.58
C GLU A 98 11.53 20.16 -20.53
N ARG A 99 12.29 21.26 -20.59
CA ARG A 99 12.17 22.43 -19.74
C ARG A 99 10.74 22.97 -19.85
N GLU A 100 9.99 22.89 -18.75
CA GLU A 100 8.77 23.67 -18.54
C GLU A 100 9.07 25.10 -19.02
N GLN A 101 8.41 25.54 -20.11
CA GLN A 101 8.48 26.93 -20.54
C GLN A 101 8.11 27.80 -19.34
N ARG A 102 8.67 29.00 -19.20
CA ARG A 102 8.37 29.87 -18.06
C ARG A 102 6.88 30.18 -18.06
N GLU A 103 6.13 29.42 -17.26
CA GLU A 103 4.71 29.62 -17.04
C GLU A 103 4.50 30.87 -16.19
N ASP A 104 3.32 31.47 -16.30
CA ASP A 104 2.94 32.59 -15.45
C ASP A 104 2.99 32.20 -13.96
N TYR A 105 3.17 33.20 -13.09
CA TYR A 105 3.27 32.97 -11.65
C TYR A 105 2.04 32.24 -11.09
N GLN A 106 0.83 32.59 -11.56
CA GLN A 106 -0.42 31.97 -11.12
C GLN A 106 -0.51 30.49 -11.50
N THR A 107 -0.11 30.13 -12.73
CA THR A 107 -0.12 28.74 -13.20
C THR A 107 0.94 27.91 -12.48
N THR A 108 2.11 28.50 -12.22
CA THR A 108 3.17 27.87 -11.41
C THR A 108 2.69 27.54 -9.99
N CYS A 109 2.01 28.48 -9.32
CA CYS A 109 1.45 28.28 -7.98
C CYS A 109 0.35 27.20 -7.96
N ALA A 110 -0.53 27.17 -8.96
CA ALA A 110 -1.57 26.15 -9.10
C ALA A 110 -0.95 24.75 -9.28
N ASN A 111 0.03 24.64 -10.17
CA ASN A 111 0.77 23.40 -10.44
C ASN A 111 1.53 22.89 -9.21
N ALA A 112 2.15 23.77 -8.43
CA ALA A 112 2.81 23.41 -7.18
C ALA A 112 1.82 22.84 -6.13
N THR A 113 0.63 23.43 -6.02
CA THR A 113 -0.42 22.97 -5.11
C THR A 113 -0.90 21.57 -5.48
N LEU A 114 -1.14 21.32 -6.77
CA LEU A 114 -1.55 20.02 -7.29
C LEU A 114 -0.50 18.94 -7.04
N ARG A 115 0.78 19.25 -7.31
CA ARG A 115 1.92 18.34 -7.02
C ARG A 115 2.00 17.99 -5.54
N LYS A 116 1.80 18.98 -4.65
CA LYS A 116 1.79 18.75 -3.19
C LYS A 116 0.63 17.84 -2.77
N LYS A 117 -0.58 18.04 -3.33
CA LYS A 117 -1.74 17.20 -3.07
C LYS A 117 -1.48 15.75 -3.50
N GLN A 118 -0.93 15.54 -4.69
CA GLN A 118 -0.57 14.21 -5.19
C GLN A 118 0.52 13.53 -4.36
N LYS A 119 1.54 14.27 -3.92
CA LYS A 119 2.58 13.72 -3.02
C LYS A 119 2.03 13.28 -1.67
N LYS A 120 0.96 13.93 -1.19
CA LYS A 120 0.27 13.58 0.07
C LYS A 120 -0.63 12.34 -0.06
N LEU A 121 -0.97 11.92 -1.27
CA LEU A 121 -1.79 10.74 -1.50
C LEU A 121 -1.00 9.47 -1.08
N LYS A 122 -1.53 8.72 -0.12
CA LYS A 122 -0.90 7.49 0.39
C LYS A 122 -1.37 6.25 -0.38
N TYR A 123 -2.66 6.18 -0.67
CA TYR A 123 -3.28 5.04 -1.35
C TYR A 123 -4.10 5.47 -2.54
N ILE A 124 -4.22 4.57 -3.50
CA ILE A 124 -4.98 4.72 -4.74
C ILE A 124 -5.85 3.49 -4.89
N ARG A 125 -7.08 3.65 -5.38
CA ARG A 125 -7.91 2.50 -5.73
C ARG A 125 -7.20 1.63 -6.77
N ALA A 126 -7.14 0.31 -6.54
CA ALA A 126 -6.47 -0.62 -7.44
C ALA A 126 -6.95 -0.49 -8.90
N SER A 127 -8.26 -0.26 -9.10
CA SER A 127 -8.85 -0.07 -10.42
C SER A 127 -8.42 1.22 -11.15
N ARG A 128 -7.90 2.21 -10.43
CA ARG A 128 -7.42 3.50 -10.96
C ARG A 128 -5.89 3.58 -11.05
N MET A 129 -5.19 2.49 -10.70
CA MET A 129 -3.73 2.47 -10.70
C MET A 129 -3.14 2.79 -12.08
N GLN A 130 -3.76 2.26 -13.14
CA GLN A 130 -3.30 2.54 -14.51
C GLN A 130 -3.51 3.99 -14.91
N ASP A 131 -4.63 4.60 -14.51
CA ASP A 131 -4.91 6.01 -14.75
C ASP A 131 -3.89 6.89 -14.03
N TYR A 132 -3.53 6.53 -12.79
CA TYR A 132 -2.48 7.21 -12.04
C TYR A 132 -1.13 7.14 -12.76
N ILE A 133 -0.71 5.96 -13.20
CA ILE A 133 0.56 5.78 -13.91
C ILE A 133 0.58 6.65 -15.18
N ARG A 134 -0.49 6.62 -15.98
CA ARG A 134 -0.60 7.44 -17.19
C ARG A 134 -0.51 8.94 -16.88
N ALA A 135 -1.23 9.41 -15.87
CA ALA A 135 -1.20 10.82 -15.46
C ALA A 135 0.20 11.27 -15.04
N MET A 136 0.92 10.42 -14.30
CA MET A 136 2.29 10.68 -13.88
C MET A 136 3.27 10.70 -15.08
N GLU A 137 3.10 9.81 -16.06
CA GLU A 137 3.91 9.77 -17.27
C GLU A 137 3.65 10.97 -18.19
N SER A 138 2.40 11.42 -18.32
CA SER A 138 2.02 12.58 -19.12
C SER A 138 2.22 13.94 -18.41
N GLY A 139 2.60 13.93 -17.14
CA GLY A 139 2.75 15.14 -16.33
C GLY A 139 1.42 15.86 -16.04
N THR A 140 0.29 15.17 -16.20
CA THR A 140 -1.05 15.72 -15.95
C THR A 140 -1.51 15.43 -14.52
N PRO A 141 -2.43 16.25 -13.96
CA PRO A 141 -2.92 15.98 -12.62
C PRO A 141 -3.75 14.69 -12.54
N PHE A 142 -3.45 13.83 -11.57
CA PHE A 142 -4.33 12.72 -11.23
C PHE A 142 -5.53 13.22 -10.40
N GLU A 143 -6.73 12.97 -10.89
CA GLU A 143 -7.99 13.22 -10.19
C GLU A 143 -8.49 11.90 -9.56
N ASP A 144 -8.57 11.88 -8.23
CA ASP A 144 -8.95 10.70 -7.45
C ASP A 144 -10.48 10.52 -7.41
#